data_AF-A0A7X1EK47-F1
#
_entry.id   AF-A0A7X1EK47-F1
#
_cell.length_a   1.000
_cell.length_b   1.000
_cell.length_c   1.000
_cell.angle_alpha   90.00
_cell.angle_beta   90.00
_cell.angle_gamma   90.00
#
_symmetry.space_group_name_H-M   'P 1'
#
loop_
_entity.id
_entity.type
_entity.pdbx_description
1 polymer ?
#
loop_
_entity_poly.entity_id
_entity_poly.type
_entity_poly.pdbx_seq_one_letter_code
_entity_poly.pdbx_strand_id
1 'polypeptide(L)'
;QKVPWSQALRAVADSAGLSLQQQGTVIYAHTQAWQKANQAQREAEQEKRLQNLPLQAESVTLHFADAEELAKSGGKLLSARGHLMADKRTNRLLIRDDARHLPALKAWAQEMDLPVG
;
A
#
# COMPACT_ATOMS: atom_id res chain seq x y z
N GLN A 1 -44.88 9.16 -24.35
CA GLN A 1 -43.70 9.80 -23.73
C GLN A 1 -42.45 9.35 -24.46
N LYS A 2 -41.60 10.26 -24.94
CA LYS A 2 -40.32 9.89 -25.58
C LYS A 2 -39.31 9.58 -24.49
N VAL A 3 -38.91 8.33 -24.37
CA VAL A 3 -37.79 7.95 -23.49
C VAL A 3 -36.52 8.59 -24.07
N PRO A 4 -35.72 9.31 -23.27
CA PRO A 4 -34.44 9.82 -23.73
C PRO A 4 -33.57 8.68 -24.28
N TRP A 5 -32.94 8.89 -25.43
CA TRP A 5 -32.13 7.86 -26.10
C TRP A 5 -31.03 7.29 -25.20
N SER A 6 -30.49 8.10 -24.28
CA SER A 6 -29.49 7.68 -23.29
C SER A 6 -30.05 6.65 -22.29
N GLN A 7 -31.31 6.79 -21.91
CA GLN A 7 -32.00 5.83 -21.05
C GLN A 7 -32.34 4.55 -21.81
N ALA A 8 -32.77 4.66 -23.07
CA ALA A 8 -33.02 3.50 -23.94
C ALA A 8 -31.71 2.71 -24.20
N LEU A 9 -30.61 3.39 -24.49
CA LEU A 9 -29.30 2.79 -24.69
C LEU A 9 -28.82 2.04 -23.44
N ARG A 10 -29.00 2.63 -22.26
CA ARG A 10 -28.63 1.97 -20.99
C ARG A 10 -29.47 0.72 -20.75
N ALA A 11 -30.78 0.76 -20.99
CA ALA A 11 -31.65 -0.41 -20.85
C ALA A 11 -31.24 -1.56 -21.79
N VAL A 12 -30.86 -1.24 -23.04
CA VAL A 12 -30.35 -2.25 -23.99
C VAL A 12 -29.02 -2.83 -23.52
N ALA A 13 -28.08 -1.98 -23.09
CA ALA A 13 -26.80 -2.43 -22.57
C ALA A 13 -26.96 -3.34 -21.34
N ASP A 14 -27.81 -2.95 -20.39
CA ASP A 14 -28.10 -3.72 -19.18
C ASP A 14 -28.69 -5.10 -19.53
N SER A 15 -29.64 -5.15 -20.47
CA SER A 15 -30.22 -6.43 -20.95
C SER A 15 -29.21 -7.34 -21.65
N ALA A 16 -28.19 -6.76 -22.28
CA ALA A 16 -27.11 -7.46 -22.95
C ALA A 16 -25.92 -7.79 -22.03
N GLY A 17 -25.99 -7.46 -20.73
CA GLY A 17 -24.89 -7.65 -19.78
C GLY A 17 -23.68 -6.75 -20.06
N LEU A 18 -23.91 -5.63 -20.74
CA LEU A 18 -22.89 -4.64 -21.08
C LEU A 18 -22.94 -3.46 -20.12
N SER A 19 -21.77 -2.95 -19.79
CA SER A 19 -21.61 -1.71 -19.06
C SER A 19 -21.07 -0.63 -19.99
N LEU A 20 -21.68 0.55 -19.88
CA LEU A 20 -21.34 1.71 -20.69
C LEU A 20 -20.43 2.64 -19.90
N GLN A 21 -19.27 3.01 -20.47
CA GLN A 21 -18.42 4.09 -19.96
C GLN A 21 -18.28 5.18 -21.01
N GLN A 22 -18.60 6.42 -20.64
CA GLN A 22 -18.41 7.58 -21.51
C GLN A 22 -17.05 8.21 -21.22
N GLN A 23 -16.23 8.41 -22.26
CA GLN A 23 -15.02 9.22 -22.19
C GLN A 23 -15.12 10.32 -23.25
N GLY A 24 -15.35 11.55 -22.80
CA GLY A 24 -15.64 12.68 -23.70
C GLY A 24 -16.91 12.43 -24.53
N THR A 25 -16.75 12.40 -25.85
CA THR A 25 -17.85 12.21 -26.81
C THR A 25 -18.11 10.75 -27.18
N VAL A 26 -17.25 9.82 -26.74
CA VAL A 26 -17.32 8.40 -27.12
C VAL A 26 -17.88 7.56 -25.97
N ILE A 27 -18.80 6.65 -26.27
CA ILE A 27 -19.33 5.65 -25.33
C ILE A 27 -18.69 4.31 -25.65
N TYR A 28 -18.00 3.75 -24.67
CA TYR A 28 -17.45 2.41 -24.72
C TYR A 28 -18.43 1.43 -24.08
N ALA A 29 -18.72 0.34 -24.78
CA ALA A 29 -19.51 -0.77 -24.25
C ALA A 29 -18.57 -1.94 -23.95
N HIS A 30 -18.57 -2.39 -22.70
CA HIS A 30 -17.74 -3.49 -22.25
C HIS A 30 -18.60 -4.57 -21.62
N THR A 31 -18.15 -5.82 -21.68
CA THR A 31 -18.77 -6.87 -20.88
C THR A 31 -18.38 -6.66 -19.40
N GLN A 32 -19.25 -7.08 -18.48
CA GLN A 32 -18.91 -7.08 -17.05
C GLN A 32 -17.66 -7.91 -16.75
N ALA A 33 -17.45 -9.01 -17.48
CA ALA A 33 -16.25 -9.85 -17.36
C ALA A 33 -14.98 -9.08 -17.74
N TRP A 34 -15.01 -8.32 -18.84
CA TRP A 34 -13.88 -7.49 -19.25
C TRP A 34 -13.56 -6.41 -18.21
N GLN A 35 -14.58 -5.77 -17.63
CA GLN A 35 -14.35 -4.76 -16.59
C GLN A 35 -13.69 -5.35 -15.35
N LYS A 36 -14.19 -6.48 -14.85
CA LYS A 36 -13.60 -7.18 -13.70
C LYS A 36 -12.16 -7.60 -13.97
N ALA A 37 -11.89 -8.16 -15.15
CA ALA A 37 -10.55 -8.57 -15.55
C ALA A 37 -9.58 -7.37 -15.62
N ASN A 38 -10.01 -6.27 -16.23
CA ASN A 38 -9.21 -5.05 -16.35
C ASN A 38 -8.94 -4.41 -14.97
N GLN A 39 -9.93 -4.42 -14.07
CA GLN A 39 -9.75 -3.96 -12.70
C GLN A 39 -8.74 -4.83 -11.95
N ALA A 40 -8.92 -6.15 -11.97
CA ALA A 40 -8.01 -7.09 -11.31
C ALA A 40 -6.58 -6.97 -11.86
N GLN A 41 -6.42 -6.76 -13.16
CA GLN A 41 -5.11 -6.54 -13.76
C GLN A 41 -4.47 -5.23 -13.26
N ARG A 42 -5.24 -4.13 -13.19
CA ARG A 42 -4.72 -2.87 -12.66
C ARG A 42 -4.32 -2.98 -11.19
N GLU A 43 -5.11 -3.69 -10.38
CA GLU A 43 -4.79 -3.96 -8.98
C GLU A 43 -3.50 -4.78 -8.86
N ALA A 44 -3.37 -5.86 -9.64
CA ALA A 44 -2.16 -6.67 -9.66
C ALA A 44 -0.92 -5.88 -10.15
N GLU A 45 -1.07 -4.99 -11.13
CA GLU A 45 0.00 -4.10 -11.59
C GLU A 45 0.40 -3.08 -10.51
N GLN A 46 -0.57 -2.52 -9.79
CA GLN A 46 -0.31 -1.63 -8.65
C GLN A 46 0.44 -2.37 -7.55
N GLU A 47 0.00 -3.57 -7.17
CA GLU A 47 0.66 -4.40 -6.18
C GLU A 47 2.09 -4.74 -6.59
N LYS A 48 2.29 -5.17 -7.85
CA LYS A 48 3.64 -5.41 -8.40
C LYS A 48 4.52 -4.16 -8.35
N ARG A 49 3.98 -2.98 -8.67
CA ARG A 49 4.74 -1.72 -8.55
C ARG A 49 5.18 -1.46 -7.12
N LEU A 50 4.28 -1.63 -6.15
CA LEU A 50 4.61 -1.46 -4.73
C LEU A 50 5.65 -2.49 -4.25
N GLN A 51 5.57 -3.73 -4.72
CA GLN A 51 6.55 -4.77 -4.43
C GLN A 51 7.91 -4.53 -5.10
N ASN A 52 7.95 -3.80 -6.20
CA ASN A 52 9.19 -3.46 -6.91
C ASN A 52 9.84 -2.16 -6.42
N LEU A 53 9.19 -1.41 -5.52
CA LEU A 53 9.82 -0.25 -4.90
C LEU A 53 11.07 -0.68 -4.11
N PRO A 54 12.15 0.10 -4.20
CA PRO A 54 13.39 -0.21 -3.50
C PRO A 54 13.19 -0.11 -1.99
N LEU A 55 13.72 -1.11 -1.27
CA LEU A 55 13.84 -1.04 0.18
C LEU A 55 15.06 -0.20 0.53
N GLN A 56 14.91 0.62 1.55
CA GLN A 56 15.97 1.45 2.12
C GLN A 56 16.38 0.87 3.48
N ALA A 57 17.64 1.03 3.84
CA ALA A 57 18.18 0.57 5.11
C ALA A 57 18.61 1.78 5.95
N GLU A 58 18.14 1.81 7.19
CA GLU A 58 18.41 2.84 8.18
C GLU A 58 18.86 2.19 9.48
N SER A 59 19.56 2.96 10.31
CA SER A 59 19.99 2.48 11.62
C SER A 59 19.82 3.55 12.68
N VAL A 60 19.36 3.14 13.86
CA VAL A 60 19.14 4.01 15.01
C VAL A 60 19.97 3.50 16.17
N THR A 61 20.84 4.34 16.71
CA THR A 61 21.58 4.02 17.95
C THR A 61 20.71 4.38 19.14
N LEU A 62 20.59 3.46 20.10
CA LEU A 62 19.81 3.61 21.31
C LEU A 62 20.75 3.83 22.51
N HIS A 63 20.38 4.75 23.40
CA HIS A 63 21.19 5.13 24.56
C HIS A 63 20.60 4.65 25.88
N PHE A 64 19.28 4.50 25.96
CA PHE A 64 18.53 4.16 27.16
C PHE A 64 17.74 2.86 26.99
N ALA A 65 17.15 2.65 25.81
CA ALA A 65 16.38 1.46 25.50
C ALA A 65 17.25 0.29 25.03
N ASP A 66 16.76 -0.93 25.25
CA ASP A 66 17.38 -2.16 24.74
C ASP A 66 16.94 -2.43 23.29
N ALA A 67 17.90 -2.55 22.38
CA ALA A 67 17.62 -2.79 20.96
C ALA A 67 16.91 -4.12 20.68
N GLU A 68 17.21 -5.19 21.43
CA GLU A 68 16.60 -6.51 21.24
C GLU A 68 15.10 -6.48 21.63
N GLU A 69 14.75 -5.75 22.69
CA GLU A 69 13.36 -5.55 23.11
C GLU A 69 12.56 -4.66 22.14
N LEU A 70 13.17 -3.58 21.65
CA LEU A 70 12.55 -2.74 20.63
C LEU A 70 12.35 -3.50 19.31
N ALA A 71 13.31 -4.33 18.89
CA ALA A 71 13.15 -5.13 17.68
C ALA A 71 11.96 -6.11 17.75
N LYS A 72 11.65 -6.65 18.94
CA LYS A 72 10.49 -7.53 19.15
C LYS A 72 9.15 -6.78 19.10
N SER A 73 9.11 -5.55 19.62
CA SER A 73 7.89 -4.75 19.73
C SER A 73 7.56 -3.93 18.48
N GLY A 74 8.58 -3.48 17.75
CA GLY A 74 8.45 -2.59 16.58
C GLY A 74 7.93 -3.27 15.31
N GLY A 75 7.78 -4.59 15.28
CA GLY A 75 7.40 -5.34 14.08
C GLY A 75 6.05 -4.95 13.46
N LYS A 76 5.11 -4.41 14.26
CA LYS A 76 3.79 -3.97 13.78
C LYS A 76 3.83 -2.67 12.95
N LEU A 77 4.93 -1.94 13.00
CA LEU A 77 5.12 -0.67 12.29
C LEU A 77 5.78 -0.86 10.92
N LEU A 78 6.26 -2.07 10.62
CA LEU A 78 6.88 -2.42 9.36
C LEU A 78 5.85 -2.56 8.24
N SER A 79 6.27 -2.29 7.01
CA SER A 79 5.52 -2.76 5.84
C SER A 79 5.55 -4.28 5.72
N ALA A 80 4.75 -4.83 4.81
CA ALA A 80 4.75 -6.27 4.50
C ALA A 80 6.12 -6.82 4.07
N ARG A 81 7.04 -5.97 3.59
CA ARG A 81 8.41 -6.35 3.16
C ARG A 81 9.48 -5.86 4.13
N GLY A 82 9.07 -5.19 5.21
CA GLY A 82 9.97 -4.59 6.18
C GLY A 82 10.67 -5.64 7.04
N HIS A 83 11.86 -5.29 7.51
CA HIS A 83 12.62 -6.10 8.45
C HIS A 83 13.26 -5.22 9.52
N LEU A 84 13.22 -5.71 10.77
CA LEU A 84 13.74 -5.03 11.94
C LEU A 84 14.65 -5.99 12.70
N MET A 85 15.89 -5.57 12.96
CA MET A 85 16.88 -6.37 13.69
C MET A 85 17.60 -5.51 14.72
N ALA A 86 18.07 -6.15 15.78
CA ALA A 86 18.97 -5.52 16.74
C ALA A 86 20.42 -5.92 16.49
N ASP A 87 21.34 -4.96 16.50
CA ASP A 87 22.77 -5.21 16.73
C ASP A 87 23.07 -5.01 18.22
N LYS A 88 23.15 -6.14 18.93
CA LYS A 88 23.43 -6.19 20.37
C LYS A 88 24.78 -5.58 20.76
N ARG A 89 25.80 -5.72 19.90
CA ARG A 89 27.16 -5.25 20.22
C ARG A 89 27.23 -3.73 20.29
N THR A 90 26.41 -3.04 19.51
CA THR A 90 26.40 -1.58 19.41
C THR A 90 25.12 -0.92 19.91
N ASN A 91 24.19 -1.71 20.46
CA ASN A 91 22.85 -1.28 20.84
C ASN A 91 22.16 -0.46 19.73
N ARG A 92 22.13 -1.02 18.52
CA ARG A 92 21.52 -0.37 17.35
C ARG A 92 20.32 -1.14 16.84
N LEU A 93 19.29 -0.41 16.45
CA LEU A 93 18.15 -0.92 15.71
C LEU A 93 18.41 -0.75 14.21
N LEU A 94 18.47 -1.85 13.48
CA LEU A 94 18.65 -1.92 12.04
C LEU A 94 17.28 -2.09 11.38
N ILE A 95 16.91 -1.14 10.54
CA ILE A 95 15.59 -1.05 9.94
C ILE A 95 15.76 -1.14 8.43
N ARG A 96 15.05 -2.06 7.78
CA ARG A 96 15.00 -2.14 6.33
C ARG A 96 13.55 -2.12 5.87
N ASP A 97 13.11 -1.05 5.23
CA ASP A 97 11.71 -0.91 4.83
C ASP A 97 11.53 0.03 3.62
N ASP A 98 10.29 0.20 3.15
CA ASP A 98 9.93 1.20 2.16
C ASP A 98 9.97 2.62 2.75
N ALA A 99 10.23 3.60 1.88
CA ALA A 99 10.44 5.00 2.27
C ALA A 99 9.25 5.64 3.00
N ARG A 100 8.04 5.05 2.95
CA ARG A 100 6.86 5.58 3.64
C ARG A 100 6.81 5.18 5.11
N HIS A 101 7.40 4.05 5.47
CA HIS A 101 7.36 3.50 6.84
C HIS A 101 8.57 3.91 7.67
N LEU A 102 9.73 4.08 7.02
CA LEU A 102 10.99 4.43 7.71
C LEU A 102 10.91 5.65 8.64
N PRO A 103 10.29 6.80 8.25
CA PRO A 103 10.23 7.96 9.13
C PRO A 103 9.46 7.69 10.43
N ALA A 104 8.34 6.95 10.34
CA ALA A 104 7.53 6.61 11.50
C ALA A 104 8.26 5.63 12.44
N LEU A 105 8.92 4.62 11.88
CA LEU A 105 9.74 3.67 12.64
C LEU A 105 10.89 4.36 13.38
N LYS A 106 11.56 5.32 12.73
CA LYS A 106 12.65 6.08 13.34
C LYS A 106 12.15 6.97 14.48
N ALA A 107 11.04 7.68 14.27
CA ALA A 107 10.44 8.53 15.29
C ALA A 107 10.00 7.71 16.50
N TRP A 108 9.34 6.58 16.27
CA TRP A 108 8.96 5.64 17.32
C TRP A 108 10.17 5.12 18.11
N ALA A 109 11.24 4.69 17.43
CA ALA A 109 12.45 4.21 18.10
C ALA A 109 13.09 5.29 18.98
N GLN A 110 13.05 6.55 18.56
CA GLN A 110 13.54 7.69 19.36
C GLN A 110 12.65 7.99 20.57
N GLU A 111 11.34 7.89 20.42
CA GLU A 111 10.38 8.08 21.53
C GLU A 111 10.54 7.00 22.60
N MET A 112 10.82 5.77 22.19
CA MET A 112 11.07 4.66 23.10
C MET A 112 12.44 4.73 23.79
N ASP A 113 13.40 5.50 23.26
CA ASP A 113 14.74 5.68 23.80
C ASP A 113 14.82 6.83 24.83
N LEU A 114 13.72 7.14 25.52
CA LEU A 114 13.72 8.14 26.58
C LEU A 114 14.11 7.50 27.93
N PRO A 115 14.86 8.21 28.79
CA PRO A 115 15.19 7.72 30.12
C PRO A 115 13.92 7.53 30.95
N VAL A 116 13.74 6.34 31.50
CA VAL A 116 12.80 6.10 32.60
C VAL A 116 13.49 6.49 33.91
N GLY A 117 12.96 7.52 34.56
CA GLY A 117 13.44 8.02 35.86
C GLY A 117 12.98 7.17 37.04
#